data_AF-A0A7S3EVH7-F1
#
_entry.id   AF-A0A7S3EVH7-F1
#
_cell.length_a   1.000
_cell.length_b   1.000
_cell.length_c   1.000
_cell.angle_alpha   90.00
_cell.angle_beta   90.00
_cell.angle_gamma   90.00
#
_symmetry.space_group_name_H-M   'P 1'
#
loop_
_entity.id
_entity.type
_entity.pdbx_description
1 polymer ?
#
loop_
_entity_poly.entity_id
_entity_poly.type
_entity_poly.pdbx_seq_one_letter_code
_entity_poly.pdbx_strand_id
1 'polypeptide(L)'
;SKWEAKAASRENLSGRDGLCMVFAGLVGLTMGAARRRPSMAVALASGAVGLTLSALATRLTRHLSAHGRKVVTFETCDVFSSTAFGGNPLAVVFGAEALTDDELQRIAAEFGYSETTFVMPPEKASSTARVRIFTPTAELPFAGHPNVGTAAVLARRGKAFGKP
;
A
#
# COMPACT_ATOMS: atom_id res chain seq x y z
N SER A 1 -5.28 -11.28 -29.97
CA SER A 1 -4.37 -10.13 -29.83
C SER A 1 -4.11 -9.87 -28.35
N LYS A 2 -2.98 -9.26 -27.99
CA LYS A 2 -2.54 -9.05 -26.59
C LYS A 2 -3.51 -8.18 -25.74
N TRP A 3 -4.62 -7.72 -26.32
CA TRP A 3 -5.59 -6.76 -25.76
C TRP A 3 -6.82 -7.42 -25.09
N GLU A 4 -7.34 -8.54 -25.59
CA GLU A 4 -8.57 -9.15 -25.04
C GLU A 4 -8.35 -9.90 -23.71
N ALA A 5 -7.15 -10.46 -23.51
CA ALA A 5 -6.86 -11.25 -22.32
C ALA A 5 -6.68 -10.42 -21.03
N LYS A 6 -6.46 -9.10 -21.12
CA LYS A 6 -6.19 -8.23 -19.94
C LYS A 6 -7.45 -7.48 -19.45
N ALA A 7 -8.53 -7.52 -20.22
CA ALA A 7 -9.83 -6.95 -19.82
C ALA A 7 -10.58 -7.87 -18.83
N ALA A 8 -10.38 -9.19 -18.94
CA ALA A 8 -11.11 -10.18 -18.13
C ALA A 8 -10.64 -10.28 -16.66
N SER A 9 -9.53 -9.65 -16.27
CA SER A 9 -9.05 -9.66 -14.88
C SER A 9 -9.41 -8.42 -14.06
N ARG A 10 -10.25 -7.51 -14.60
CA ARG A 10 -10.46 -6.16 -14.04
C ARG A 10 -11.77 -5.92 -13.28
N GLU A 11 -12.58 -6.94 -13.04
CA GLU A 11 -13.73 -6.82 -12.14
C GLU A 11 -13.35 -7.24 -10.70
N ASN A 12 -12.60 -6.41 -9.94
CA ASN A 12 -12.66 -6.44 -8.46
C ASN A 12 -11.79 -5.42 -7.70
N LEU A 13 -11.72 -4.14 -8.10
CA LEU A 13 -11.02 -3.15 -7.28
C LEU A 13 -11.83 -1.87 -7.03
N SER A 14 -13.13 -2.02 -6.80
CA SER A 14 -13.91 -1.02 -6.07
C SER A 14 -14.27 -1.57 -4.69
N GLY A 15 -13.85 -0.84 -3.66
CA GLY A 15 -14.37 -0.87 -2.28
C GLY A 15 -14.64 -2.25 -1.68
N ARG A 16 -13.69 -2.76 -0.89
CA ARG A 16 -14.00 -3.52 0.33
C ARG A 16 -12.82 -3.49 1.30
N ASP A 17 -13.06 -2.85 2.43
CA ASP A 17 -12.42 -3.20 3.69
C ASP A 17 -12.56 -4.71 3.92
N GLY A 18 -11.46 -5.36 4.29
CA GLY A 18 -11.36 -6.80 4.50
C GLY A 18 -10.18 -7.36 3.69
N LEU A 19 -9.20 -8.06 4.24
CA LEU A 19 -9.30 -8.98 5.35
C LEU A 19 -7.87 -9.35 5.75
N CYS A 20 -7.36 -8.76 6.84
CA CYS A 20 -6.25 -9.36 7.58
C CYS A 20 -6.85 -10.50 8.41
N MET A 21 -7.17 -11.63 7.77
CA MET A 21 -7.51 -12.87 8.46
C MET A 21 -6.23 -13.60 8.79
N VAL A 22 -5.59 -13.19 9.90
CA VAL A 22 -4.67 -14.04 10.63
C VAL A 22 -5.02 -13.90 12.11
N PHE A 23 -5.83 -14.87 12.58
CA PHE A 23 -6.07 -15.23 13.98
C PHE A 23 -6.90 -14.27 14.87
N ALA A 24 -8.19 -14.15 14.59
CA ALA A 24 -9.21 -13.92 15.62
C ALA A 24 -10.04 -15.21 15.80
N GLY A 25 -9.43 -16.24 16.38
CA GLY A 25 -10.02 -17.57 16.46
C GLY A 25 -9.64 -18.31 17.73
N LEU A 26 -9.84 -17.72 18.91
CA LEU A 26 -9.97 -18.48 20.16
C LEU A 26 -10.58 -17.68 21.33
N VAL A 27 -11.67 -16.94 21.12
CA VAL A 27 -12.45 -16.39 22.24
C VAL A 27 -13.93 -16.55 21.95
N GLY A 28 -14.55 -17.62 22.47
CA GLY A 28 -16.01 -17.72 22.55
C GLY A 28 -16.60 -19.10 22.30
N LEU A 29 -16.64 -19.94 23.34
CA LEU A 29 -17.56 -21.09 23.56
C LEU A 29 -17.14 -21.65 24.94
N THR A 30 -17.89 -21.62 26.04
CA THR A 30 -19.33 -21.80 26.25
C THR A 30 -19.78 -21.19 27.59
N MET A 31 -20.72 -20.23 27.59
CA MET A 31 -21.64 -20.05 28.72
C MET A 31 -22.90 -20.86 28.41
N GLY A 32 -22.96 -22.07 28.94
CA GLY A 32 -24.15 -22.91 28.99
C GLY A 32 -24.30 -23.41 30.41
N ALA A 33 -25.20 -22.80 31.17
CA ALA A 33 -25.45 -23.11 32.57
C ALA A 33 -25.99 -24.54 32.71
N ALA A 34 -25.18 -25.45 33.27
CA ALA A 34 -25.64 -26.68 33.87
C ALA A 34 -25.00 -26.83 35.24
N ARG A 35 -25.82 -26.76 36.29
CA ARG A 35 -25.44 -26.86 37.70
C ARG A 35 -24.77 -28.21 37.98
N ARG A 36 -23.44 -28.28 37.91
CA ARG A 36 -22.64 -29.29 38.61
C ARG A 36 -21.38 -28.61 39.16
N ARG A 37 -21.12 -28.84 40.44
CA ARG A 37 -20.01 -28.24 41.20
C ARG A 37 -18.68 -28.57 40.51
N PRO A 38 -17.88 -27.59 40.06
CA PRO A 38 -16.55 -27.90 39.56
C PRO A 38 -15.63 -28.18 40.75
N SER A 39 -14.89 -29.28 40.67
CA SER A 39 -13.74 -29.53 41.55
C SER A 39 -12.66 -28.49 41.24
N MET A 40 -11.96 -27.97 42.26
CA MET A 40 -11.02 -26.83 42.21
C MET A 40 -9.84 -26.93 41.23
N ALA A 41 -9.70 -28.02 40.48
CA ALA A 41 -8.48 -28.33 39.72
C ALA A 41 -8.41 -27.80 38.27
N VAL A 42 -9.50 -27.24 37.70
CA VAL A 42 -9.55 -26.86 36.26
C VAL A 42 -9.66 -25.35 36.04
N ALA A 43 -9.10 -24.53 36.94
CA ALA A 43 -9.09 -23.06 36.78
C ALA A 43 -7.68 -22.48 36.49
N LEU A 44 -6.61 -23.28 36.61
CA LEU A 44 -5.24 -22.77 36.59
C LEU A 44 -4.52 -22.91 35.23
N ALA A 45 -5.06 -23.69 34.28
CA ALA A 45 -4.40 -23.92 32.99
C ALA A 45 -4.71 -22.83 31.93
N SER A 46 -5.79 -22.05 32.07
CA SER A 46 -6.19 -21.04 31.07
C SER A 46 -5.42 -19.73 31.16
N GLY A 47 -4.90 -19.36 32.34
CA GLY A 47 -4.17 -18.10 32.55
C GLY A 47 -2.78 -18.07 31.92
N ALA A 48 -2.05 -19.19 31.95
CA ALA A 48 -0.69 -19.28 31.42
C ALA A 48 -0.64 -19.26 29.87
N VAL A 49 -1.66 -19.81 29.21
CA VAL A 49 -1.80 -19.78 27.74
C VAL A 49 -2.23 -18.39 27.26
N GLY A 50 -3.11 -17.70 28.00
CA GLY A 50 -3.52 -16.32 27.69
C GLY A 50 -2.38 -15.30 27.85
N LEU A 51 -1.55 -15.44 28.89
CA LEU A 51 -0.37 -14.60 29.12
C LEU A 51 0.71 -14.79 28.06
N THR A 52 0.90 -16.02 27.56
CA THR A 52 1.89 -16.31 26.50
C THR A 52 1.42 -15.87 25.12
N LEU A 53 0.14 -16.01 24.78
CA LEU A 53 -0.43 -15.46 23.53
C LEU A 53 -0.41 -13.93 23.50
N SER A 54 -0.74 -13.26 24.62
CA SER A 54 -0.67 -11.80 24.71
C SER A 54 0.77 -11.30 24.57
N ALA A 55 1.73 -11.92 25.27
CA ALA A 55 3.15 -11.56 25.17
C ALA A 55 3.72 -11.83 23.77
N LEU A 56 3.32 -12.93 23.12
CA LEU A 56 3.70 -13.26 21.75
C LEU A 56 3.10 -12.27 20.76
N ALA A 57 1.82 -11.92 20.90
CA ALA A 57 1.17 -10.89 20.09
C ALA A 57 1.88 -9.54 20.25
N THR A 58 2.17 -9.10 21.47
CA THR A 58 2.92 -7.84 21.71
C THR A 58 4.35 -7.89 21.16
N ARG A 59 5.02 -9.06 21.19
CA ARG A 59 6.35 -9.23 20.61
C ARG A 59 6.30 -9.22 19.08
N LEU A 60 5.29 -9.86 18.48
CA LEU A 60 5.04 -9.82 17.04
C LEU A 60 4.67 -8.41 16.56
N THR A 61 3.74 -7.72 17.24
CA THR A 61 3.40 -6.33 16.90
C THR A 61 4.61 -5.42 17.01
N ARG A 62 5.44 -5.56 18.06
CA ARG A 62 6.70 -4.81 18.18
C ARG A 62 7.71 -5.19 17.09
N HIS A 63 7.81 -6.45 16.71
CA HIS A 63 8.73 -6.91 15.66
C HIS A 63 8.28 -6.47 14.25
N LEU A 64 6.98 -6.50 13.98
CA LEU A 64 6.38 -5.99 12.76
C LEU A 64 6.46 -4.46 12.68
N SER A 65 6.41 -3.77 13.82
CA SER A 65 6.61 -2.32 13.89
C SER A 65 8.10 -1.92 13.87
N ALA A 66 9.01 -2.82 14.29
CA ALA A 66 10.45 -2.60 14.29
C ALA A 66 11.07 -2.71 12.89
N HIS A 67 10.48 -3.52 12.01
CA HIS A 67 10.70 -3.37 10.56
C HIS A 67 9.84 -2.20 10.09
N GLY A 68 10.36 -0.98 10.23
CA GLY A 68 9.65 0.24 9.85
C GLY A 68 8.99 0.09 8.49
N ARG A 69 7.67 -0.10 8.47
CA ARG A 69 6.90 -0.22 7.23
C ARG A 69 6.98 1.11 6.52
N LYS A 70 7.70 1.16 5.41
CA LYS A 70 7.72 2.31 4.52
C LYS A 70 6.35 2.35 3.82
N VAL A 71 5.58 3.41 4.09
CA VAL A 71 4.24 3.59 3.53
C VAL A 71 4.32 4.66 2.46
N VAL A 72 3.86 4.32 1.26
CA VAL A 72 3.70 5.25 0.15
C VAL A 72 2.22 5.45 -0.16
N THR A 73 1.87 6.60 -0.72
CA THR A 73 0.53 6.84 -1.29
C THR A 73 0.68 7.01 -2.79
N PHE A 74 -0.33 6.64 -3.57
CA PHE A 74 -0.29 6.79 -5.01
C PHE A 74 -1.63 7.25 -5.57
N GLU A 75 -1.59 7.89 -6.73
CA GLU A 75 -2.75 8.18 -7.56
C GLU A 75 -2.53 7.63 -8.96
N THR A 76 -3.58 7.08 -9.56
CA THR A 76 -3.58 6.68 -10.96
C THR A 76 -4.28 7.74 -11.79
N CYS A 77 -3.70 8.12 -12.93
CA CYS A 77 -4.33 8.99 -13.90
C CYS A 77 -4.16 8.48 -15.32
N ASP A 78 -5.14 8.80 -16.17
CA ASP A 78 -5.14 8.46 -17.58
C ASP A 78 -4.68 9.67 -18.38
N VAL A 79 -3.44 9.63 -18.88
CA VAL A 79 -2.85 10.74 -19.62
C VAL A 79 -3.39 10.73 -21.06
N PHE A 80 -3.70 11.92 -21.58
CA PHE A 80 -4.27 12.16 -22.92
C PHE A 80 -5.68 11.57 -23.14
N SER A 81 -6.45 11.42 -22.06
CA SER A 81 -7.85 11.04 -22.14
C SER A 81 -8.75 12.00 -21.37
N SER A 82 -9.96 12.22 -21.87
CA SER A 82 -11.05 12.87 -21.13
C SER A 82 -12.07 11.86 -20.59
N THR A 83 -11.91 10.58 -20.92
CA THR A 83 -12.71 9.46 -20.42
C THR A 83 -11.89 8.58 -19.49
N ALA A 84 -12.52 8.05 -18.44
CA ALA A 84 -11.89 7.11 -17.53
C ALA A 84 -11.48 5.82 -18.28
N PHE A 85 -10.31 5.29 -17.94
CA PHE A 85 -9.71 4.09 -18.53
C PHE A 85 -9.36 4.20 -20.02
N GLY A 86 -9.30 5.43 -20.55
CA GLY A 86 -8.78 5.73 -21.89
C GLY A 86 -7.33 6.23 -21.84
N GLY A 87 -6.70 6.44 -23.00
CA GLY A 87 -5.36 7.01 -23.06
C GLY A 87 -4.28 6.11 -22.48
N ASN A 88 -3.29 6.72 -21.80
CA ASN A 88 -2.14 6.01 -21.23
C ASN A 88 -2.16 6.09 -19.69
N PRO A 89 -2.37 4.96 -18.97
CA PRO A 89 -2.40 4.97 -17.52
C PRO A 89 -1.02 5.25 -16.93
N LEU A 90 -1.01 6.10 -15.90
CA LEU A 90 0.17 6.52 -15.15
C LEU A 90 -0.09 6.37 -13.66
N ALA A 91 0.84 5.76 -12.93
CA ALA A 91 0.86 5.78 -11.48
C ALA A 91 1.80 6.88 -11.00
N VAL A 92 1.30 7.77 -10.14
CA VAL A 92 2.06 8.85 -9.50
C VAL A 92 2.16 8.53 -8.00
N VAL A 93 3.37 8.26 -7.54
CA VAL A 93 3.67 7.80 -6.17
C VAL A 93 4.28 8.93 -5.34
N PHE A 94 3.87 9.03 -4.08
CA PHE A 94 4.26 10.03 -3.10
C PHE A 94 4.75 9.38 -1.81
N GLY A 95 5.61 10.09 -1.06
CA GLY A 95 6.17 9.58 0.19
C GLY A 95 7.28 8.55 -0.03
N ALA A 96 7.96 8.62 -1.18
CA ALA A 96 8.94 7.64 -1.64
C ALA A 96 10.39 8.03 -1.28
N GLU A 97 10.59 9.05 -0.43
CA GLU A 97 11.91 9.63 -0.14
C GLU A 97 12.84 8.67 0.61
N ALA A 98 12.25 7.79 1.41
CA ALA A 98 12.98 6.78 2.18
C ALA A 98 13.19 5.46 1.41
N LEU A 99 12.74 5.38 0.15
CA LEU A 99 12.88 4.19 -0.68
C LEU A 99 14.22 4.16 -1.39
N THR A 100 14.80 2.97 -1.50
CA THR A 100 15.97 2.72 -2.34
C THR A 100 15.56 2.60 -3.81
N ASP A 101 16.53 2.76 -4.72
CA ASP A 101 16.28 2.62 -6.16
C ASP A 101 15.69 1.25 -6.53
N ASP A 102 16.16 0.18 -5.89
CA ASP A 102 15.61 -1.17 -6.05
C ASP A 102 14.15 -1.27 -5.58
N GLU A 103 13.79 -0.61 -4.49
CA GLU A 103 12.41 -0.57 -4.00
C GLU A 103 11.51 0.21 -4.97
N LEU A 104 11.98 1.34 -5.50
CA LEU A 104 11.26 2.11 -6.52
C LEU A 104 11.04 1.28 -7.80
N GLN A 105 12.08 0.59 -8.26
CA GLN A 105 12.01 -0.28 -9.43
C GLN A 105 11.04 -1.44 -9.23
N ARG A 106 11.01 -2.06 -8.04
CA ARG A 106 10.04 -3.11 -7.71
C ARG A 106 8.61 -2.58 -7.68
N ILE A 107 8.38 -1.38 -7.15
CA ILE A 107 7.06 -0.74 -7.17
C ILE A 107 6.62 -0.48 -8.62
N ALA A 108 7.50 0.04 -9.47
CA ALA A 108 7.19 0.27 -10.88
C ALA A 108 6.86 -1.04 -11.62
N ALA A 109 7.60 -2.12 -11.32
CA ALA A 109 7.32 -3.45 -11.84
C ALA A 109 5.96 -4.01 -11.36
N GLU A 110 5.60 -3.76 -10.10
CA GLU A 110 4.32 -4.16 -9.50
C GLU A 110 3.12 -3.46 -10.17
N PHE A 111 3.23 -2.15 -10.44
CA PHE A 111 2.17 -1.45 -11.17
C PHE A 111 1.99 -1.98 -12.60
N GLY A 112 3.09 -2.32 -13.28
CA GLY A 112 3.06 -2.90 -14.62
C GLY A 112 2.49 -1.98 -15.69
N TYR A 113 2.48 -0.66 -15.45
CA TYR A 113 2.22 0.37 -16.45
C TYR A 113 3.45 0.62 -17.32
N SER A 114 3.28 1.37 -18.41
CA SER A 114 4.40 1.80 -19.24
C SER A 114 5.43 2.57 -18.41
N GLU A 115 4.94 3.44 -17.52
CA GLU A 115 5.75 4.21 -16.58
C GLU A 115 5.03 4.41 -15.24
N THR A 116 5.83 4.56 -14.19
CA THR A 116 5.46 4.99 -12.85
C THR A 116 6.33 6.18 -12.47
N THR A 117 5.73 7.25 -11.95
CA THR A 117 6.46 8.42 -11.48
C THR A 117 6.52 8.45 -9.96
N PHE A 118 7.66 8.88 -9.43
CA PHE A 118 7.87 9.10 -8.01
C PHE A 118 8.16 10.57 -7.77
N VAL A 119 7.34 11.19 -6.94
CA VAL A 119 7.44 12.60 -6.58
C VAL A 119 8.40 12.72 -5.39
N MET A 120 9.52 13.38 -5.64
CA MET A 120 10.64 13.57 -4.71
C MET A 120 10.79 15.05 -4.34
N PRO A 121 11.40 15.36 -3.17
CA PRO A 121 11.71 16.73 -2.80
C PRO A 121 12.50 17.44 -3.91
N PRO A 122 12.21 18.72 -4.18
CA PRO A 122 12.91 19.47 -5.21
C PRO A 122 14.39 19.65 -4.85
N GLU A 123 15.29 19.48 -5.81
CA GLU A 123 16.73 19.74 -5.61
C GLU A 123 17.04 21.24 -5.55
N LYS A 124 16.24 22.06 -6.24
CA LYS A 124 16.39 23.51 -6.31
C LYS A 124 15.20 24.19 -5.65
N ALA A 125 15.47 25.27 -4.92
CA ALA A 125 14.42 26.07 -4.28
C ALA A 125 13.42 26.68 -5.27
N SER A 126 13.77 26.84 -6.55
CA SER A 126 12.87 27.31 -7.60
C SER A 126 11.92 26.25 -8.17
N SER A 127 12.12 24.96 -7.87
CA SER A 127 11.30 23.86 -8.38
C SER A 127 10.25 23.43 -7.35
N THR A 128 9.07 23.00 -7.81
CA THR A 128 8.00 22.50 -6.94
C THR A 128 8.29 21.10 -6.43
N ALA A 129 8.77 20.20 -7.30
CA ALA A 129 9.17 18.84 -6.97
C ALA A 129 10.23 18.33 -7.97
N ARG A 130 10.96 17.28 -7.59
CA ARG A 130 11.73 16.45 -8.53
C ARG A 130 10.89 15.22 -8.87
N VAL A 131 10.90 14.80 -10.12
CA VAL A 131 10.19 13.59 -10.57
C VAL A 131 11.21 12.56 -11.03
N ARG A 132 11.11 11.35 -10.51
CA ARG A 132 11.83 10.18 -11.04
C ARG A 132 10.84 9.30 -11.79
N ILE A 133 11.27 8.72 -12.90
CA ILE A 133 10.38 7.99 -13.82
C ILE A 133 10.94 6.61 -14.03
N PHE A 134 10.13 5.60 -13.79
CA PHE A 134 10.53 4.21 -13.93
C PHE A 134 9.58 3.49 -14.88
N THR A 135 10.15 2.75 -15.81
CA THR A 135 9.46 1.64 -16.47
C THR A 135 9.50 0.41 -15.55
N PRO A 136 8.78 -0.68 -15.87
CA PRO A 136 8.88 -1.93 -15.12
C PRO A 136 10.29 -2.53 -15.05
N THR A 137 11.21 -2.10 -15.93
CA THR A 137 12.55 -2.70 -16.05
C THR A 137 13.71 -1.74 -15.80
N ALA A 138 13.51 -0.43 -15.90
CA ALA A 138 14.58 0.56 -15.76
C ALA A 138 14.06 1.97 -15.41
N GLU A 139 14.92 2.78 -14.80
CA GLU A 139 14.73 4.23 -14.65
C GLU A 139 14.98 4.95 -15.98
N LEU A 140 14.16 5.98 -16.25
CA LEU A 140 14.30 6.87 -17.39
C LEU A 140 14.71 8.27 -16.91
N PRO A 141 15.67 8.91 -17.60
CA PRO A 141 16.07 10.28 -17.25
C PRO A 141 14.96 11.30 -17.53
N PHE A 142 14.10 11.02 -18.52
CA PHE A 142 12.99 11.88 -18.91
C PHE A 142 11.96 11.12 -19.74
N ALA A 143 10.68 11.45 -19.56
CA ALA A 143 9.60 11.03 -20.44
C ALA A 143 8.51 12.12 -20.48
N GLY A 144 7.93 12.36 -21.66
CA GLY A 144 6.99 13.47 -21.86
C GLY A 144 5.66 13.28 -21.14
N HIS A 145 4.92 12.22 -21.47
CA HIS A 145 3.59 12.00 -20.91
C HIS A 145 3.58 11.78 -19.38
N PRO A 146 4.59 11.14 -18.74
CA PRO A 146 4.60 11.00 -17.29
C PRO A 146 4.77 12.34 -16.57
N ASN A 147 5.54 13.27 -17.15
CA ASN A 147 5.70 14.60 -16.59
C ASN A 147 4.42 15.42 -16.67
N VAL A 148 3.70 15.36 -17.80
CA VAL A 148 2.39 16.03 -17.94
C VAL A 148 1.36 15.46 -16.96
N GLY A 149 1.26 14.13 -16.88
CA GLY A 149 0.35 13.47 -15.95
C GLY A 149 0.67 13.79 -14.49
N THR A 150 1.96 13.76 -14.12
CA THR A 150 2.41 14.11 -12.77
C THR A 150 2.11 15.57 -12.45
N ALA A 151 2.39 16.51 -13.36
CA ALA A 151 2.08 17.92 -13.17
C ALA A 151 0.58 18.17 -12.97
N ALA A 152 -0.27 17.50 -13.73
CA ALA A 152 -1.72 17.58 -13.58
C ALA A 152 -2.20 17.07 -12.20
N VAL A 153 -1.63 15.96 -11.73
CA VAL A 153 -1.93 15.41 -10.39
C VAL A 153 -1.47 16.39 -9.29
N LEU A 154 -0.26 16.94 -9.40
CA LEU A 154 0.26 17.91 -8.44
C LEU A 154 -0.61 19.18 -8.39
N ALA A 155 -0.99 19.72 -9.56
CA ALA A 155 -1.86 20.88 -9.65
C ALA A 155 -3.24 20.61 -9.01
N ARG A 156 -3.81 19.42 -9.19
CA ARG A 156 -5.08 19.01 -8.56
C ARG A 156 -4.97 18.89 -7.03
N ARG A 157 -3.84 18.41 -6.51
CA ARG A 157 -3.60 18.35 -5.05
C ARG A 157 -3.41 19.74 -4.44
N GLY A 158 -3.01 20.73 -5.25
CA GLY A 158 -2.87 22.14 -4.86
C GLY A 158 -1.69 22.43 -3.93
N LYS A 159 -0.90 21.41 -3.54
CA LYS A 159 0.35 21.52 -2.78
C LYS A 159 1.29 20.35 -3.06
N ALA A 160 2.58 20.63 -3.26
CA ALA A 160 3.66 19.65 -3.24
C ALA A 160 4.82 20.19 -2.39
N PHE A 161 5.25 19.45 -1.37
CA PHE A 161 6.32 19.86 -0.45
C PHE A 161 6.15 21.28 0.13
N GLY A 162 4.91 21.68 0.43
CA GLY A 162 4.61 23.01 0.99
C GLY A 162 4.60 24.15 -0.03
N LYS A 163 4.80 23.88 -1.32
CA LYS A 163 4.64 24.84 -2.41
C LYS A 163 3.30 24.63 -3.13
N PRO A 164 2.59 25.71 -3.51
CA PRO A 164 1.40 25.62 -4.34
C PRO A 164 1.72 25.07 -5.73
#